data_AF-A0A3S3HC27-F1
#
_entry.id   AF-A0A3S3HC27-F1
#
_cell.length_a   1.000
_cell.length_b   1.000
_cell.length_c   1.000
_cell.angle_alpha   90.00
_cell.angle_beta   90.00
_cell.angle_gamma   90.00
#
_symmetry.space_group_name_H-M   'P 1'
#
loop_
_entity.id
_entity.type
_entity.pdbx_description
1 polymer ?
#
loop_
_entity_poly.entity_id
_entity_poly.type
_entity_poly.pdbx_seq_one_letter_code
_entity_poly.pdbx_strand_id
1 'polypeptide(L)'
;MPHMGIEYSANLDAKFEMSELCALVHASSSRRGLFEPGAARVRAFRADPYAIADRLPENGFIDMDFRIGRGRSAEEKKRTGEAIFTGVIARVLCRHARPAGERRDQRRDLSARA
;
A
#
# COMPACT_ATOMS: atom_id res chain seq x y z
N MET A 1 -3.58 -21.66 -5.38
CA MET A 1 -2.44 -20.83 -5.82
C MET A 1 -2.54 -19.48 -5.13
N PRO A 2 -1.51 -19.03 -4.40
CA PRO A 2 -1.52 -17.76 -3.67
C PRO A 2 -1.59 -16.56 -4.64
N HIS A 3 -2.66 -15.77 -4.53
CA HIS A 3 -2.84 -14.55 -5.32
C HIS A 3 -2.98 -13.36 -4.40
N MET A 4 -2.18 -12.32 -4.67
CA MET A 4 -2.35 -11.01 -4.07
C MET A 4 -2.81 -10.01 -5.12
N GLY A 5 -3.92 -9.34 -4.85
CA GLY A 5 -4.31 -8.11 -5.54
C GLY A 5 -3.99 -6.91 -4.68
N ILE A 6 -3.60 -5.83 -5.35
CA ILE A 6 -3.36 -4.51 -4.76
C ILE A 6 -4.21 -3.55 -5.57
N GLU A 7 -5.25 -2.98 -4.99
CA GLU A 7 -6.02 -1.90 -5.61
C GLU A 7 -5.55 -0.57 -5.03
N TYR A 8 -5.37 0.44 -5.88
CA TYR A 8 -4.86 1.73 -5.42
C TYR A 8 -5.38 2.89 -6.26
N SER A 9 -5.47 4.08 -5.66
CA SER A 9 -5.88 5.30 -6.37
C SER A 9 -4.76 5.89 -7.23
N ALA A 10 -5.10 6.36 -8.43
CA ALA A 10 -4.13 6.88 -9.40
C ALA A 10 -3.24 8.04 -8.89
N ASN A 11 -3.68 8.86 -7.92
CA ASN A 11 -2.83 9.89 -7.33
C ASN A 11 -1.59 9.36 -6.58
N LEU A 12 -1.56 8.06 -6.28
CA LEU A 12 -0.40 7.44 -5.67
C LEU A 12 0.76 7.18 -6.65
N ASP A 13 0.55 7.22 -7.97
CA ASP A 13 1.64 7.05 -8.94
C ASP A 13 2.71 8.15 -8.83
N ALA A 14 2.30 9.38 -8.51
CA ALA A 14 3.24 10.47 -8.24
C ALA A 14 4.07 10.24 -6.96
N LYS A 15 3.59 9.35 -6.07
CA LYS A 15 4.13 9.14 -4.73
C LYS A 15 4.76 7.76 -4.53
N PHE A 16 4.57 6.79 -5.42
CA PHE A 16 5.00 5.41 -5.21
C PHE A 16 5.22 4.68 -6.53
N GLU A 17 6.32 3.94 -6.62
CA GLU A 17 6.55 2.97 -7.69
C GLU A 17 5.81 1.67 -7.35
N MET A 18 4.66 1.44 -7.98
CA MET A 18 3.81 0.28 -7.66
C MET A 18 4.45 -1.06 -8.03
N SER A 19 5.37 -1.06 -9.00
CA SER A 19 6.20 -2.21 -9.34
C SER A 19 7.08 -2.66 -8.16
N GLU A 20 7.70 -1.72 -7.45
CA GLU A 20 8.50 -2.00 -6.26
C GLU A 20 7.62 -2.51 -5.10
N LEU A 21 6.42 -1.95 -4.95
CA LEU A 21 5.47 -2.44 -3.95
C LEU A 21 5.07 -3.89 -4.23
N CYS A 22 4.78 -4.22 -5.50
CA CYS A 22 4.51 -5.60 -5.91
C CYS A 22 5.69 -6.53 -5.62
N ALA A 23 6.92 -6.10 -5.91
CA ALA A 23 8.12 -6.88 -5.64
C ALA A 23 8.33 -7.12 -4.12
N LEU A 24 8.11 -6.09 -3.29
CA LEU A 24 8.17 -6.20 -1.83
C LEU A 24 7.16 -7.20 -1.30
N VAL A 25 5.92 -7.11 -1.77
CA VAL A 25 4.84 -8.02 -1.40
C VAL A 25 5.18 -9.47 -1.81
N HIS A 26 5.67 -9.65 -3.04
CA HIS A 26 6.08 -10.95 -3.54
C HIS A 26 7.20 -11.56 -2.68
N ALA A 27 8.25 -10.79 -2.39
CA ALA A 27 9.36 -11.23 -1.55
C ALA A 27 8.91 -11.57 -0.12
N SER A 28 8.02 -10.76 0.46
CA SER A 28 7.50 -10.95 1.83
C SER A 28 6.67 -12.23 1.96
N SER A 29 5.90 -12.56 0.92
CA SER A 29 5.13 -13.81 0.87
C SER A 29 6.01 -15.04 0.62
N SER A 30 7.09 -14.90 -0.16
CA SER A 30 7.97 -16.00 -0.56
C SER A 30 8.97 -16.42 0.52
N ARG A 31 9.50 -15.46 1.30
CA ARG A 31 10.54 -15.70 2.33
C ARG A 31 10.12 -16.65 3.46
N ARG A 32 8.82 -16.93 3.59
CA ARG A 32 8.26 -17.76 4.67
C ARG A 32 8.19 -19.25 4.33
N GLY A 33 8.55 -19.65 3.11
CA GLY A 33 8.54 -21.05 2.68
C GLY A 33 7.16 -21.70 2.61
N LEU A 34 6.09 -20.91 2.70
CA LEU A 34 4.70 -21.41 2.72
C LEU A 34 4.18 -21.80 1.34
N PHE A 35 4.87 -21.34 0.30
CA PHE A 35 4.50 -21.47 -1.10
C PHE A 35 5.73 -21.86 -1.92
N GLU A 36 5.52 -22.70 -2.92
CA GLU A 36 6.54 -23.00 -3.92
C GLU A 36 6.97 -21.73 -4.66
N PRO A 37 8.25 -21.57 -5.05
CA PRO A 37 8.78 -20.37 -5.71
C PRO A 37 7.97 -19.92 -6.94
N GLY A 38 7.39 -20.85 -7.69
CA GLY A 38 6.58 -20.57 -8.87
C GLY A 38 5.10 -20.26 -8.60
N ALA A 39 4.63 -20.30 -7.35
CA ALA A 39 3.20 -20.26 -7.03
C ALA A 39 2.65 -18.86 -6.75
N ALA A 40 3.47 -17.92 -6.28
CA ALA A 40 3.03 -16.58 -5.90
C ALA A 40 2.70 -15.70 -7.12
N ARG A 41 1.56 -15.00 -7.07
CA ARG A 41 1.14 -14.01 -8.06
C ARG A 41 0.77 -12.72 -7.32
N VAL A 42 1.38 -11.61 -7.72
CA VAL A 42 1.06 -10.27 -7.18
C VAL A 42 0.68 -9.40 -8.37
N ARG A 43 -0.44 -8.69 -8.27
CA ARG A 43 -0.95 -7.80 -9.31
C ARG A 43 -1.43 -6.51 -8.68
N ALA A 44 -1.19 -5.40 -9.35
CA ALA A 44 -1.73 -4.11 -8.96
C ALA A 44 -2.78 -3.64 -9.98
N PHE A 45 -3.86 -3.06 -9.49
CA PHE A 45 -4.97 -2.51 -10.26
C PHE A 45 -5.12 -1.03 -9.90
N ARG A 46 -4.96 -0.19 -10.91
CA ARG A 46 -5.05 1.27 -10.77
C ARG A 46 -6.50 1.70 -10.90
N ALA A 47 -7.00 2.42 -9.90
CA ALA A 47 -8.28 3.12 -9.96
C ALA A 47 -8.05 4.54 -10.50
N ASP A 48 -8.41 4.75 -11.77
CA ASP A 48 -8.41 6.07 -12.41
C ASP A 48 -9.52 6.97 -11.82
N PRO A 49 -10.81 6.57 -11.87
CA PRO A 49 -11.86 7.24 -11.12
C PRO A 49 -11.91 6.70 -9.68
N TYR A 50 -11.90 7.60 -8.71
CA TYR A 50 -12.09 7.27 -7.30
C TYR A 50 -12.64 8.47 -6.53
N ALA A 51 -13.27 8.21 -5.39
CA ALA A 51 -13.69 9.22 -4.42
C ALA A 51 -13.41 8.68 -3.01
N ILE A 52 -12.61 9.40 -2.23
CA ILE A 52 -12.11 8.93 -0.94
C ILE A 52 -12.46 9.96 0.14
N ALA A 53 -13.20 9.51 1.16
CA ALA A 53 -13.57 10.31 2.33
C ALA A 53 -14.15 11.69 1.95
N ASP A 54 -13.57 12.77 2.49
CA ASP A 54 -13.95 14.17 2.28
C ASP A 54 -13.51 14.77 0.92
N ARG A 55 -13.04 13.92 -0.01
CA ARG A 55 -12.65 14.25 -1.39
C ARG A 55 -11.47 15.23 -1.50
N LEU A 56 -10.61 15.27 -0.49
CA LEU A 56 -9.36 15.99 -0.59
C LEU A 56 -8.42 15.32 -1.63
N PRO A 57 -7.76 16.08 -2.52
CA PRO A 57 -6.89 15.51 -3.57
C PRO A 57 -5.74 14.65 -3.04
N GLU A 58 -5.32 14.89 -1.79
CA GLU A 58 -4.21 14.19 -1.16
C GLU A 58 -4.60 12.80 -0.66
N ASN A 59 -5.90 12.56 -0.45
CA ASN A 59 -6.43 11.28 0.01
C ASN A 59 -6.10 10.20 -1.02
N GLY A 60 -5.45 9.14 -0.58
CA GLY A 60 -5.15 7.97 -1.40
C GLY A 60 -5.46 6.70 -0.65
N PHE A 61 -5.66 5.60 -1.37
CA PHE A 61 -5.86 4.29 -0.77
C PHE A 61 -4.94 3.26 -1.40
N ILE A 62 -4.60 2.25 -0.60
CA ILE A 62 -4.07 0.98 -1.05
C ILE A 62 -4.90 -0.08 -0.33
N ASP A 63 -5.65 -0.87 -1.09
CA ASP A 63 -6.38 -2.04 -0.60
C ASP A 63 -5.69 -3.31 -1.09
N MET A 64 -5.66 -4.34 -0.25
CA MET A 64 -4.91 -5.56 -0.55
C MET A 64 -5.72 -6.81 -0.20
N ASP A 65 -5.95 -7.67 -1.19
CA ASP A 65 -6.55 -8.98 -0.99
C ASP A 65 -5.47 -10.07 -1.05
N PHE A 66 -5.47 -10.99 -0.09
CA PHE A 66 -4.61 -12.17 -0.15
C PHE A 66 -5.39 -13.48 -0.12
N ARG A 67 -5.48 -14.13 -1.28
CA ARG A 67 -6.15 -15.42 -1.44
C ARG A 67 -5.16 -16.56 -1.36
N ILE A 68 -5.27 -17.36 -0.30
CA ILE A 68 -4.43 -18.54 -0.05
C ILE A 68 -5.29 -19.81 -0.16
N GLY A 69 -4.73 -20.87 -0.73
CA GLY A 69 -5.38 -22.19 -0.81
C GLY A 69 -5.63 -22.82 0.57
N ARG A 70 -6.42 -23.89 0.59
CA ARG A 70 -6.64 -24.69 1.81
C ARG A 70 -5.33 -25.34 2.31
N GLY A 71 -5.35 -25.82 3.55
CA GLY A 71 -4.22 -26.57 4.15
C GLY A 71 -3.19 -25.74 4.91
N ARG A 72 -3.42 -24.44 5.14
CA ARG A 72 -2.60 -23.60 6.03
C ARG A 72 -3.40 -23.27 7.29
N SER A 73 -2.75 -23.31 8.44
CA SER A 73 -3.32 -22.93 9.72
C SER A 73 -3.71 -21.44 9.75
N ALA A 74 -4.61 -21.07 10.67
CA ALA A 74 -4.94 -19.67 10.89
C ALA A 74 -3.71 -18.83 11.26
N GLU A 75 -2.79 -19.41 12.06
CA GLU A 75 -1.58 -18.75 12.50
C GLU A 75 -0.59 -18.50 11.36
N GLU A 76 -0.40 -19.44 10.43
CA GLU A 76 0.42 -19.22 9.24
C GLU A 76 -0.16 -18.12 8.34
N LYS A 77 -1.48 -18.09 8.17
CA LYS A 77 -2.17 -17.04 7.41
C LYS A 77 -1.97 -15.67 8.08
N LYS A 78 -2.20 -15.58 9.39
CA LYS A 78 -2.05 -14.36 10.18
C LYS A 78 -0.62 -13.80 10.11
N ARG A 79 0.38 -14.61 10.46
CA ARG A 79 1.80 -14.19 10.43
C ARG A 79 2.25 -13.74 9.04
N THR A 80 1.73 -14.35 7.99
CA THR A 80 2.06 -13.96 6.61
C THR A 80 1.40 -12.63 6.24
N GLY A 81 0.12 -12.45 6.57
CA GLY A 81 -0.58 -11.19 6.37
C GLY A 81 0.08 -10.03 7.11
N GLU A 82 0.43 -10.23 8.38
CA GLU A 82 1.15 -9.24 9.20
C GLU A 82 2.49 -8.84 8.58
N ALA A 83 3.27 -9.80 8.08
CA ALA A 83 4.55 -9.51 7.43
C ALA A 83 4.42 -8.61 6.21
N ILE A 84 3.43 -8.94 5.36
CA ILE A 84 3.16 -8.20 4.13
C ILE A 84 2.70 -6.80 4.51
N PHE A 85 1.75 -6.69 5.44
CA PHE A 85 1.23 -5.43 5.92
C PHE A 85 2.33 -4.54 6.52
N THR A 86 3.18 -5.09 7.41
CA THR A 86 4.32 -4.35 7.99
C THR A 86 5.28 -3.85 6.91
N GLY A 87 5.63 -4.67 5.92
CA GLY A 87 6.52 -4.26 4.83
C GLY A 87 5.93 -3.13 3.98
N VAL A 88 4.63 -3.22 3.64
CA VAL A 88 3.91 -2.19 2.89
C VAL A 88 3.83 -0.90 3.69
N ILE A 89 3.44 -0.96 4.97
CA ILE A 89 3.36 0.22 5.85
C ILE A 89 4.73 0.88 5.98
N ALA A 90 5.81 0.13 6.16
CA ALA A 90 7.16 0.69 6.22
C ALA A 90 7.50 1.46 4.92
N ARG A 91 7.18 0.89 3.75
CA ARG A 91 7.40 1.56 2.45
C ARG A 91 6.58 2.85 2.32
N VAL A 92 5.32 2.82 2.73
CA VAL A 92 4.39 3.96 2.67
C VAL A 92 4.84 5.09 3.61
N LEU A 93 5.14 4.75 4.87
CA LEU A 93 5.55 5.71 5.90
C LEU A 93 6.94 6.31 5.64
N CYS A 94 7.93 5.53 5.21
CA CYS A 94 9.26 6.05 4.90
C CYS A 94 9.23 7.15 3.83
N ARG A 95 8.26 7.12 2.90
CA ARG A 95 8.11 8.16 1.88
C ARG A 95 7.26 9.36 2.35
N HIS A 96 6.44 9.18 3.39
CA HIS A 96 5.62 10.24 4.00
C HIS A 96 6.30 10.92 5.20
N ALA A 97 7.48 10.46 5.61
CA ALA A 97 8.36 11.19 6.51
C ALA A 97 8.80 12.50 5.82
N ARG A 98 7.98 13.54 5.95
CA ARG A 98 8.39 14.91 5.63
C ARG A 98 9.66 15.22 6.43
N PRO A 99 10.68 15.89 5.85
CA PRO A 99 11.67 16.54 6.69
C PRO A 99 10.92 17.48 7.64
N ALA A 100 11.16 17.31 8.95
CA ALA A 100 10.56 18.13 9.98
C ALA A 100 11.03 19.59 9.80
N GLY A 101 10.30 20.39 9.01
CA GLY A 101 10.72 21.77 8.72
C GLY A 101 9.70 22.64 8.00
N GLU A 102 8.81 22.08 7.18
CA GLU A 102 7.89 22.91 6.39
C GLU A 102 6.53 23.11 7.11
N ARG A 103 6.50 24.04 8.07
CA ARG A 103 5.23 24.63 8.54
C ARG A 103 4.77 25.64 7.49
N ARG A 104 3.79 25.29 6.65
CA ARG A 104 2.97 26.32 5.99
C ARG A 104 2.04 26.91 7.03
N ASP A 105 2.33 28.14 7.45
CA ASP A 105 1.43 28.95 8.24
C ASP A 105 0.20 29.33 7.40
N GLN A 106 -0.94 28.66 7.65
CA GLN A 106 -2.21 28.94 7.00
C GLN A 106 -2.85 30.28 7.43
N ARG A 107 -2.21 31.08 8.30
CA ARG A 107 -2.76 32.35 8.79
C ARG A 107 -2.50 33.58 7.91
N ARG A 108 -1.86 33.47 6.75
CA ARG A 108 -1.61 34.62 5.85
C ARG A 108 -2.55 34.74 4.64
N ASP A 109 -3.34 33.71 4.32
CA ASP A 109 -4.18 33.74 3.10
C ASP A 109 -5.60 34.25 3.34
N LEU A 110 -5.97 34.61 4.58
CA LEU A 110 -7.31 35.13 4.92
C LEU A 110 -7.36 36.64 5.15
N SER A 111 -6.24 37.36 5.13
CA SER A 111 -6.21 38.82 5.37
C SER A 111 -6.05 39.67 4.10
N ALA A 112 -6.08 39.06 2.90
CA ALA A 112 -6.01 39.79 1.63
C ALA A 112 -7.36 39.95 0.91
N ARG A 113 -8.49 39.68 1.58
CA ARG A 113 -9.85 39.80 1.03
C ARG A 113 -10.88 40.43 1.99
N ALA A 114 -10.48 41.45 2.74
CA ALA A 114 -11.41 42.32 3.47
C ALA A 114 -11.03 43.78 3.25
#